data_AF-A0A059A2K9-F1
#
_entry.id   AF-A0A059A2K9-F1
#
_cell.length_a   1.000
_cell.length_b   1.000
_cell.length_c   1.000
_cell.angle_alpha   90.00
_cell.angle_beta   90.00
_cell.angle_gamma   90.00
#
_symmetry.space_group_name_H-M   'P 1'
#
loop_
_entity.id
_entity.type
_entity.pdbx_description
1 polymer ?
#
loop_
_entity_poly.entity_id
_entity_poly.type
_entity_poly.pdbx_seq_one_letter_code
_entity_poly.pdbx_strand_id
1 'polypeptide(L)'
;MDELPLAILSDILSRASGESLLQHRSVCRRWREVVDDPYFRNSLHRLKERALLYHEYKKEEIYLMKIHEEAPVAAQIELGKFPELSGYAIQGTCNGLLLFGHSTDAESNPELLINPFTREVLELSRAPDLSPGMPVYGLGFDCTTNAYKMVQIDAINFDKKTHTGTMRARIYDFNKRSWRTCEAPPLPYCTGPCHDFVFASGALNWFLKTNSLSFRRLARAMLSFDLVKEEFSFIPIPDDFSEWGDFNVGTQMQELGGSLALVHRPDNTHIDVWVLRDYMRREWTRKYRIRLPQWLPHDSGSHYLVGAYRHDKLILHCMRNVYLYDVNKGRFTSCWTEADPCYALFWYEPLSLVSLKYGDATGL
;
A
#
# COMPACT_ATOMS: atom_id res chain seq x y z
N MET A 1 -46.00 -0.28 -0.16
CA MET A 1 -44.96 0.75 -0.20
C MET A 1 -43.90 0.17 -1.12
N ASP A 2 -43.73 0.72 -2.31
CA ASP A 2 -42.79 0.15 -3.29
C ASP A 2 -41.37 0.26 -2.74
N GLU A 3 -40.75 -0.89 -2.48
CA GLU A 3 -39.40 -0.94 -1.94
C GLU A 3 -38.40 -0.57 -3.04
N LEU A 4 -37.48 0.35 -2.73
CA LEU A 4 -36.41 0.73 -3.64
C LEU A 4 -35.59 -0.52 -4.05
N PRO A 5 -35.32 -0.75 -5.35
CA PRO A 5 -34.43 -1.81 -5.79
C PRO A 5 -33.06 -1.73 -5.11
N LEU A 6 -32.47 -2.88 -4.75
CA LEU A 6 -31.18 -2.95 -4.05
C LEU A 6 -30.05 -2.20 -4.78
N ALA A 7 -30.06 -2.22 -6.12
CA ALA A 7 -29.10 -1.48 -6.93
C ALA A 7 -29.18 0.05 -6.72
N ILE A 8 -30.40 0.60 -6.59
CA ILE A 8 -30.60 2.02 -6.34
C ILE A 8 -30.24 2.35 -4.89
N LEU A 9 -30.60 1.49 -3.95
CA LEU A 9 -30.21 1.65 -2.55
C LEU A 9 -28.69 1.63 -2.38
N SER A 10 -27.99 0.72 -3.08
CA SER A 10 -26.53 0.66 -3.17
C SER A 10 -25.96 1.96 -3.75
N ASP A 11 -26.49 2.49 -4.85
CA ASP A 11 -26.03 3.76 -5.40
C ASP A 11 -26.19 4.93 -4.40
N ILE A 12 -27.33 5.01 -3.72
CA ILE A 12 -27.58 6.05 -2.70
C ILE A 12 -26.59 5.92 -1.54
N LEU A 13 -26.46 4.72 -0.96
CA LEU A 13 -25.57 4.49 0.17
C LEU A 13 -24.10 4.71 -0.22
N SER A 14 -23.69 4.42 -1.46
CA SER A 14 -22.32 4.64 -1.90
C SER A 14 -21.88 6.12 -1.92
N ARG A 15 -22.82 7.05 -1.86
CA ARG A 15 -22.56 8.50 -1.80
C ARG A 15 -22.43 9.03 -0.36
N ALA A 16 -22.75 8.20 0.63
CA ALA A 16 -22.63 8.57 2.04
C ALA A 16 -21.17 8.47 2.51
N SER A 17 -20.80 9.26 3.51
CA SER A 17 -19.53 9.07 4.21
C SER A 17 -19.55 7.73 4.95
N GLY A 18 -18.38 7.14 5.22
CA GLY A 18 -18.34 5.86 5.93
C GLY A 18 -18.81 5.95 7.38
N GLU A 19 -18.67 7.12 8.03
CA GLU A 19 -19.30 7.39 9.33
C GLU A 19 -20.81 7.29 9.23
N SER A 20 -21.41 7.90 8.21
CA SER A 20 -22.84 7.77 7.95
C SER A 20 -23.21 6.33 7.60
N LEU A 21 -22.37 5.57 6.88
CA LEU A 21 -22.63 4.17 6.56
C LEU A 21 -22.71 3.27 7.81
N LEU A 22 -21.90 3.52 8.84
CA LEU A 22 -22.04 2.83 10.13
C LEU A 22 -23.39 3.11 10.79
N GLN A 23 -23.85 4.36 10.75
CA GLN A 23 -25.16 4.74 11.28
C GLN A 23 -26.28 4.13 10.42
N HIS A 24 -26.13 4.11 9.10
CA HIS A 24 -27.07 3.51 8.16
C HIS A 24 -27.25 2.01 8.39
N ARG A 25 -26.21 1.32 8.84
CA ARG A 25 -26.24 -0.10 9.24
C ARG A 25 -27.23 -0.39 10.39
N SER A 26 -27.56 0.60 11.22
CA SER A 26 -28.52 0.46 12.32
C SER A 26 -29.94 0.89 11.98
N VAL A 27 -30.17 1.55 10.82
CA VAL A 27 -31.48 2.09 10.42
C VAL A 27 -32.50 0.98 10.17
N CYS A 28 -32.17 0.02 9.31
CA CYS A 28 -33.04 -1.14 9.05
C CYS A 28 -32.24 -2.34 8.52
N ARG A 29 -32.87 -3.53 8.53
CA ARG A 29 -32.24 -4.78 8.06
C ARG A 29 -31.77 -4.70 6.61
N ARG A 30 -32.57 -4.10 5.72
CA ARG A 30 -32.22 -3.98 4.29
C ARG A 30 -31.00 -3.09 4.06
N TRP A 31 -30.88 -1.99 4.81
CA TRP A 31 -29.71 -1.11 4.73
C TRP A 31 -28.47 -1.80 5.28
N ARG A 32 -28.61 -2.52 6.40
CA ARG A 32 -27.55 -3.39 6.93
C ARG A 32 -27.08 -4.42 5.91
N GLU A 33 -28.02 -5.10 5.23
CA GLU A 33 -27.70 -6.11 4.21
C GLU A 33 -26.89 -5.50 3.05
N VAL A 34 -27.23 -4.30 2.59
CA VAL A 34 -26.43 -3.62 1.55
C VAL A 34 -25.07 -3.17 2.08
N VAL A 35 -25.02 -2.57 3.27
CA VAL A 35 -23.75 -2.10 3.88
C VAL A 35 -22.81 -3.26 4.20
N ASP A 36 -23.36 -4.43 4.55
CA ASP A 36 -22.61 -5.64 4.84
C ASP A 36 -22.30 -6.48 3.59
N ASP A 37 -22.93 -6.17 2.46
CA ASP A 37 -22.65 -6.82 1.18
C ASP A 37 -21.21 -6.56 0.75
N PRO A 38 -20.42 -7.61 0.46
CA PRO A 38 -19.04 -7.42 0.10
C PRO A 38 -18.84 -6.70 -1.25
N TYR A 39 -19.75 -6.88 -2.21
CA TYR A 39 -19.65 -6.17 -3.50
C TYR A 39 -19.89 -4.67 -3.32
N PHE A 40 -20.83 -4.28 -2.46
CA PHE A 40 -21.05 -2.90 -2.06
C PHE A 40 -19.81 -2.32 -1.40
N ARG A 41 -19.23 -2.99 -0.40
CA ARG A 41 -17.99 -2.54 0.27
C ARG A 41 -16.83 -2.38 -0.72
N ASN A 42 -16.66 -3.34 -1.63
CA ASN A 42 -15.67 -3.27 -2.71
C ASN A 42 -15.94 -2.11 -3.69
N SER A 43 -17.20 -1.74 -3.89
CA SER A 43 -17.55 -0.57 -4.69
C SER A 43 -17.16 0.75 -4.03
N LEU A 44 -17.20 0.83 -2.69
CA LEU A 44 -16.79 2.02 -1.94
C LEU A 44 -15.30 2.32 -2.13
N HIS A 45 -14.44 1.29 -2.09
CA HIS A 45 -13.01 1.42 -2.37
C HIS A 45 -12.75 2.00 -3.77
N ARG A 46 -13.64 1.71 -4.74
CA ARG A 46 -13.57 2.24 -6.11
C ARG A 46 -14.10 3.68 -6.26
N LEU A 47 -14.90 4.19 -5.30
CA LEU A 47 -15.71 5.41 -5.45
C LEU A 47 -15.11 6.71 -4.84
N LYS A 48 -13.83 6.69 -4.45
CA LYS A 48 -12.93 7.87 -4.41
C LYS A 48 -13.34 9.05 -3.50
N GLU A 49 -13.01 8.91 -2.23
CA GLU A 49 -12.33 9.98 -1.50
C GLU A 49 -11.06 9.42 -0.90
N ARG A 50 -9.94 9.66 -1.57
CA ARG A 50 -8.63 9.20 -1.11
C ARG A 50 -8.04 10.27 -0.21
N ALA A 51 -7.52 9.85 0.94
CA ALA A 51 -6.97 10.74 1.95
C ALA A 51 -5.54 10.32 2.28
N LEU A 52 -4.80 11.21 2.91
CA LEU A 52 -3.48 10.87 3.42
C LEU A 52 -3.61 10.29 4.81
N LEU A 53 -2.91 9.21 5.06
CA LEU A 53 -2.77 8.66 6.40
C LEU A 53 -1.43 9.07 7.00
N TYR A 54 -1.50 9.47 8.25
CA TYR A 54 -0.39 9.93 9.07
C TYR A 54 -0.35 9.09 10.34
N HIS A 55 0.81 8.55 10.67
CA HIS A 55 1.02 7.80 11.91
C HIS A 55 2.04 8.53 12.79
N GLU A 56 1.61 8.99 13.96
CA GLU A 56 2.45 9.61 14.96
C GLU A 56 3.05 8.54 15.88
N TYR A 57 4.24 8.05 15.52
CA TYR A 57 4.91 6.96 16.24
C TYR A 57 5.09 7.21 17.74
N LYS A 58 5.37 8.45 18.16
CA LYS A 58 5.62 8.76 19.57
C LYS A 58 4.35 8.76 20.43
N LYS A 59 3.21 9.05 19.81
CA LYS A 59 1.92 9.10 20.50
C LYS A 59 1.07 7.86 20.26
N GLU A 60 1.49 7.01 19.33
CA GLU A 60 0.76 5.82 18.88
C GLU A 60 -0.63 6.18 18.32
N GLU A 61 -0.69 7.31 17.63
CA GLU A 61 -1.94 7.89 17.11
C GLU A 61 -1.93 7.87 15.58
N ILE A 62 -3.07 7.49 15.00
CA ILE A 62 -3.27 7.46 13.56
C ILE A 62 -4.24 8.57 13.18
N TYR A 63 -3.85 9.37 12.20
CA TYR A 63 -4.63 10.48 11.69
C TYR A 63 -4.91 10.34 10.21
N LEU A 64 -6.08 10.83 9.82
CA LEU A 64 -6.49 11.05 8.45
C LEU A 64 -6.36 12.53 8.11
N MET A 65 -5.63 12.86 7.06
CA MET A 65 -5.55 14.23 6.55
C MET A 65 -6.42 14.37 5.30
N LYS A 66 -7.43 15.23 5.39
CA LYS A 66 -8.28 15.61 4.26
C LYS A 66 -7.69 16.85 3.60
N ILE A 67 -7.22 16.69 2.37
CA ILE A 67 -6.73 17.78 1.55
C ILE A 67 -7.92 18.46 0.86
N HIS A 68 -8.06 19.76 1.10
CA HIS A 68 -9.05 20.61 0.45
C HIS A 68 -8.34 21.51 -0.57
N GLU A 69 -8.88 21.62 -1.79
CA GLU A 69 -8.27 22.43 -2.84
C GLU A 69 -8.30 23.94 -2.53
N GLU A 70 -9.31 24.37 -1.77
CA GLU A 70 -9.59 25.78 -1.48
C GLU A 70 -9.12 26.22 -0.09
N ALA A 71 -8.70 25.28 0.77
CA ALA A 71 -8.21 25.60 2.11
C ALA A 71 -6.68 25.45 2.16
N PRO A 72 -5.96 26.42 2.76
CA PRO A 72 -4.50 26.38 2.85
C PRO A 72 -3.98 25.30 3.83
N VAL A 73 -4.87 24.69 4.62
CA VAL A 73 -4.50 23.70 5.65
C VAL A 73 -5.39 22.47 5.50
N ALA A 74 -4.77 21.30 5.40
CA ALA A 74 -5.46 20.02 5.45
C ALA A 74 -6.16 19.83 6.80
N ALA A 75 -7.41 19.39 6.79
CA ALA A 75 -8.11 19.04 8.03
C ALA A 75 -7.57 17.71 8.55
N GLN A 76 -7.13 17.68 9.81
CA GLN A 76 -6.68 16.48 10.49
C GLN A 76 -7.82 15.87 11.30
N ILE A 77 -8.04 14.58 11.12
CA ILE A 77 -9.01 13.79 11.88
C ILE A 77 -8.24 12.67 12.56
N GLU A 78 -8.25 12.63 13.88
CA GLU A 78 -7.72 11.50 14.62
C GLU A 78 -8.62 10.27 14.41
N LEU A 79 -8.08 9.21 13.81
CA LEU A 79 -8.80 7.94 13.67
C LEU A 79 -8.81 7.19 15.01
N GLY A 80 -7.71 7.31 15.75
CA GLY A 80 -7.62 6.93 17.15
C GLY A 80 -6.19 6.69 17.62
N LYS A 81 -6.08 6.45 18.92
CA LYS A 81 -4.87 5.96 19.58
C LYS A 81 -4.89 4.44 19.68
N PHE A 82 -3.79 3.81 19.32
CA PHE A 82 -3.59 2.36 19.32
C PHE A 82 -2.42 2.02 20.25
N PRO A 83 -2.68 1.76 21.54
CA PRO A 83 -1.64 1.40 22.48
C PRO A 83 -0.80 0.22 21.97
N GLU A 84 0.48 0.19 22.32
CA GLU A 84 1.42 -0.89 21.96
C GLU A 84 1.92 -0.84 20.50
N LEU A 85 1.68 0.26 19.78
CA LEU A 85 2.32 0.51 18.49
C LEU A 85 3.75 1.09 18.60
N SER A 86 4.26 1.32 19.80
CA SER A 86 5.67 1.70 20.00
C SER A 86 6.60 0.71 19.29
N GLY A 87 7.45 1.21 18.41
CA GLY A 87 8.37 0.41 17.60
C GLY A 87 7.79 -0.15 16.29
N TYR A 88 6.47 -0.08 16.08
CA TYR A 88 5.83 -0.53 14.84
C TYR A 88 5.82 0.54 13.76
N ALA A 89 6.11 0.12 12.53
CA ALA A 89 6.00 0.91 11.32
C ALA A 89 4.94 0.33 10.39
N ILE A 90 4.21 1.22 9.70
CA ILE A 90 3.30 0.81 8.64
C ILE A 90 4.16 0.28 7.49
N GLN A 91 3.89 -0.95 7.08
CA GLN A 91 4.52 -1.60 5.93
C GLN A 91 3.70 -1.44 4.65
N GLY A 92 2.39 -1.24 4.78
CA GLY A 92 1.53 -0.98 3.63
C GLY A 92 0.05 -0.87 3.99
N THR A 93 -0.75 -0.52 3.00
CA THR A 93 -2.20 -0.32 3.15
C THR A 93 -2.94 -1.15 2.09
N CYS A 94 -4.13 -1.62 2.42
CA CYS A 94 -5.01 -2.28 1.46
C CYS A 94 -6.48 -2.07 1.85
N ASN A 95 -7.26 -1.40 0.99
CA ASN A 95 -8.71 -1.21 1.18
C ASN A 95 -9.09 -0.72 2.60
N GLY A 96 -8.35 0.24 3.14
CA GLY A 96 -8.57 0.81 4.47
C GLY A 96 -8.01 -0.01 5.65
N LEU A 97 -7.34 -1.12 5.39
CA LEU A 97 -6.56 -1.87 6.39
C LEU A 97 -5.10 -1.46 6.36
N LEU A 98 -4.45 -1.48 7.52
CA LEU A 98 -3.06 -1.10 7.72
C LEU A 98 -2.26 -2.31 8.21
N LEU A 99 -1.21 -2.68 7.48
CA LEU A 99 -0.24 -3.69 7.92
C LEU A 99 0.89 -2.97 8.65
N PHE A 100 1.17 -3.40 9.87
CA PHE A 100 2.27 -2.93 10.69
C PHE A 100 3.26 -4.07 10.94
N GLY A 101 4.55 -3.72 10.91
CA GLY A 101 5.63 -4.59 11.33
C GLY A 101 6.55 -3.88 12.32
N HIS A 102 7.14 -4.64 13.22
CA HIS A 102 7.99 -4.07 14.26
C HIS A 102 9.39 -3.73 13.68
N SER A 103 9.85 -2.50 13.87
CA SER A 103 11.00 -1.94 13.13
C SER A 103 12.36 -2.41 13.65
N THR A 104 12.45 -2.79 14.93
CA THR A 104 13.74 -3.09 15.59
C THR A 104 13.83 -4.52 16.12
N ASP A 105 12.72 -5.08 16.57
CA ASP A 105 12.57 -6.45 17.10
C ASP A 105 11.46 -7.24 16.36
N ALA A 106 11.63 -7.41 15.04
CA ALA A 106 10.71 -8.18 14.20
C ALA A 106 10.67 -9.68 14.57
N GLU A 107 11.72 -10.19 15.22
CA GLU A 107 11.82 -11.60 15.63
C GLU A 107 11.05 -11.93 16.91
N SER A 108 10.73 -10.96 17.77
CA SER A 108 9.93 -11.22 18.99
C SER A 108 8.50 -10.70 18.90
N ASN A 109 8.21 -9.82 17.93
CA ASN A 109 6.91 -9.17 17.78
C ASN A 109 6.16 -9.63 16.51
N PRO A 110 4.86 -9.96 16.60
CA PRO A 110 4.07 -10.34 15.44
C PRO A 110 3.75 -9.14 14.56
N GLU A 111 3.42 -9.38 13.31
CA GLU A 111 2.83 -8.39 12.42
C GLU A 111 1.42 -8.06 12.88
N LEU A 112 1.04 -6.79 12.83
CA LEU A 112 -0.28 -6.33 13.24
C LEU A 112 -1.08 -5.88 12.02
N LEU A 113 -2.33 -6.32 11.94
CA LEU A 113 -3.29 -5.77 11.01
C LEU A 113 -4.25 -4.88 11.80
N ILE A 114 -4.36 -3.61 11.39
CA ILE A 114 -5.19 -2.62 12.06
C ILE A 114 -6.26 -2.13 11.08
N ASN A 115 -7.51 -2.15 11.54
CA ASN A 115 -8.58 -1.38 10.93
C ASN A 115 -8.80 -0.13 11.79
N PRO A 116 -8.27 1.03 11.38
CA PRO A 116 -8.34 2.22 12.21
C PRO A 116 -9.77 2.77 12.32
N PHE A 117 -10.67 2.37 11.41
CA PHE A 117 -12.06 2.80 11.42
C PHE A 117 -12.92 1.99 12.39
N THR A 118 -12.74 0.67 12.45
CA THR A 118 -13.41 -0.17 13.47
C THR A 118 -12.66 -0.19 14.80
N ARG A 119 -11.45 0.37 14.84
CA ARG A 119 -10.49 0.33 15.97
C ARG A 119 -10.09 -1.07 16.38
N GLU A 120 -10.21 -2.03 15.47
CA GLU A 120 -9.80 -3.40 15.71
C GLU A 120 -8.32 -3.57 15.36
N VAL A 121 -7.63 -4.28 16.24
CA VAL A 121 -6.27 -4.76 16.05
C VAL A 121 -6.31 -6.28 16.00
N LEU A 122 -5.63 -6.85 15.02
CA LEU A 122 -5.42 -8.29 14.87
C LEU A 122 -3.93 -8.57 14.84
N GLU A 123 -3.46 -9.31 15.84
CA GLU A 123 -2.14 -9.93 15.82
C GLU A 123 -2.14 -11.09 14.82
N LEU A 124 -1.21 -11.04 13.87
CA LEU A 124 -1.08 -12.08 12.86
C LEU A 124 -0.20 -13.19 13.42
N SER A 125 -0.74 -14.41 13.42
CA SER A 125 0.05 -15.60 13.75
C SER A 125 1.20 -15.71 12.75
N ARG A 126 2.42 -15.93 13.24
CA ARG A 126 3.55 -16.22 12.35
C ARG A 126 3.39 -17.57 11.67
N ALA A 127 4.02 -17.69 10.50
CA ALA A 127 4.09 -18.98 9.84
C ALA A 127 4.84 -20.00 10.72
N PRO A 128 4.33 -21.24 10.91
CA PRO A 128 4.90 -22.21 11.85
C PRO A 128 6.36 -22.58 11.59
N ASP A 129 6.80 -22.53 10.33
CA ASP A 129 8.13 -22.89 9.87
C ASP A 129 8.97 -21.67 9.47
N LEU A 130 8.61 -20.48 9.96
CA LEU A 130 9.38 -19.25 9.75
C LEU A 130 10.72 -19.37 10.47
N SER A 131 11.82 -19.28 9.72
CA SER A 131 13.17 -19.21 10.31
C SER A 131 13.47 -17.82 10.86
N PRO A 132 14.36 -17.69 11.87
CA PRO A 132 14.92 -16.41 12.27
C PRO A 132 15.63 -15.78 11.07
N GLY A 133 15.06 -14.68 10.58
CA GLY A 133 15.43 -14.00 9.36
C GLY A 133 14.57 -12.76 9.20
N MET A 134 14.82 -11.98 8.17
CA MET A 134 14.03 -10.79 7.85
C MET A 134 13.05 -11.11 6.72
N PRO A 135 11.89 -11.72 7.01
CA PRO A 135 10.88 -11.94 5.98
C PRO A 135 10.38 -10.61 5.43
N VAL A 136 9.89 -10.64 4.20
CA VAL A 136 9.11 -9.56 3.63
C VAL A 136 7.66 -9.97 3.56
N TYR A 137 6.78 -8.97 3.65
CA TYR A 137 5.34 -9.17 3.61
C TYR A 137 4.72 -8.37 2.47
N GLY A 138 3.52 -8.75 2.10
CA GLY A 138 2.64 -7.95 1.28
C GLY A 138 1.19 -8.25 1.61
N LEU A 139 0.38 -7.22 1.77
CA LEU A 139 -1.05 -7.31 2.02
C LEU A 139 -1.81 -6.90 0.77
N GLY A 140 -2.76 -7.72 0.33
CA GLY A 140 -3.61 -7.36 -0.78
C GLY A 140 -4.98 -8.02 -0.73
N PHE A 141 -5.84 -7.64 -1.66
CA PHE A 141 -7.22 -8.08 -1.71
C PHE A 141 -7.51 -8.83 -3.01
N ASP A 142 -7.90 -10.09 -2.89
CA ASP A 142 -8.40 -10.88 -4.01
C ASP A 142 -9.90 -10.60 -4.19
N CYS A 143 -10.24 -9.85 -5.22
CA CYS A 143 -11.61 -9.47 -5.53
C CYS A 143 -12.47 -10.63 -6.06
N THR A 144 -11.86 -11.73 -6.51
CA THR A 144 -12.59 -12.90 -7.04
C THR A 144 -13.09 -13.80 -5.92
N THR A 145 -12.30 -13.94 -4.86
CA THR A 145 -12.67 -14.69 -3.65
C THR A 145 -13.19 -13.79 -2.53
N ASN A 146 -13.16 -12.47 -2.73
CA ASN A 146 -13.53 -11.47 -1.75
C ASN A 146 -12.79 -11.71 -0.41
N ALA A 147 -11.48 -11.89 -0.51
CA ALA A 147 -10.64 -12.24 0.62
C ALA A 147 -9.39 -11.36 0.65
N TYR A 148 -9.03 -10.88 1.84
CA TYR A 148 -7.68 -10.40 2.05
C TYR A 148 -6.73 -11.59 2.07
N LYS A 149 -5.54 -11.38 1.52
CA LYS A 149 -4.43 -12.32 1.57
C LYS A 149 -3.19 -11.56 1.98
N MET A 150 -2.40 -12.17 2.86
CA MET A 150 -1.06 -11.70 3.13
C MET A 150 -0.06 -12.71 2.58
N VAL A 151 0.91 -12.23 1.82
CA VAL A 151 2.02 -13.04 1.32
C VAL A 151 3.24 -12.75 2.18
N GLN A 152 3.87 -13.80 2.68
CA GLN A 152 5.10 -13.74 3.45
C GLN A 152 6.18 -14.47 2.64
N ILE A 153 7.38 -13.89 2.59
CA ILE A 153 8.48 -14.41 1.78
C ILE A 153 9.79 -14.34 2.58
N ASP A 154 10.53 -15.45 2.65
CA ASP A 154 11.85 -15.53 3.29
C ASP A 154 12.84 -16.37 2.48
N ALA A 155 14.13 -16.13 2.67
CA ALA A 155 15.20 -16.89 2.03
C ALA A 155 15.49 -18.18 2.80
N ILE A 156 15.54 -19.31 2.10
CA ILE A 156 15.74 -20.64 2.73
C ILE A 156 17.20 -21.07 2.64
N ASN A 157 17.74 -21.10 1.41
CA ASN A 157 19.02 -21.73 1.13
C ASN A 157 19.66 -21.10 -0.11
N PHE A 158 20.94 -21.35 -0.25
CA PHE A 158 21.75 -20.95 -1.39
C PHE A 158 22.40 -22.18 -2.03
N ASP A 159 22.22 -22.30 -3.35
CA ASP A 159 22.96 -23.27 -4.15
C ASP A 159 24.21 -22.63 -4.76
N LYS A 160 25.38 -23.03 -4.23
CA LYS A 160 26.71 -22.60 -4.68
C LYS A 160 27.01 -22.98 -6.13
N LYS A 161 26.44 -24.08 -6.65
CA LYS A 161 26.73 -24.54 -8.02
C LYS A 161 25.98 -23.69 -9.04
N THR A 162 24.68 -23.49 -8.85
CA THR A 162 23.83 -22.72 -9.76
C THR A 162 23.91 -21.22 -9.52
N HIS A 163 24.51 -20.78 -8.41
CA HIS A 163 24.55 -19.39 -7.97
C HIS A 163 23.13 -18.80 -7.80
N THR A 164 22.21 -19.61 -7.25
CA THR A 164 20.81 -19.21 -7.01
C THR A 164 20.41 -19.35 -5.55
N GLY A 165 19.59 -18.42 -5.07
CA GLY A 165 18.91 -18.50 -3.78
C GLY A 165 17.52 -19.12 -3.94
N THR A 166 17.15 -20.01 -3.03
CA THR A 166 15.78 -20.55 -2.91
C THR A 166 15.03 -19.77 -1.85
N MET A 167 13.81 -19.39 -2.17
CA MET A 167 12.90 -18.68 -1.27
C MET A 167 11.73 -19.56 -0.89
N ARG A 168 11.12 -19.26 0.25
CA ARG A 168 9.81 -19.77 0.62
C ARG A 168 8.81 -18.64 0.50
N ALA A 169 7.64 -18.94 -0.04
CA ALA A 169 6.50 -18.07 0.04
C ALA A 169 5.36 -18.77 0.77
N ARG A 170 4.61 -18.00 1.56
CA ARG A 170 3.41 -18.47 2.25
C ARG A 170 2.31 -17.45 2.10
N ILE A 171 1.08 -17.94 2.06
CA ILE A 171 -0.11 -17.13 1.94
C ILE A 171 -0.94 -17.35 3.19
N TYR A 172 -1.21 -16.27 3.91
CA TYR A 172 -2.22 -16.25 4.95
C TYR A 172 -3.56 -15.85 4.34
N ASP A 173 -4.51 -16.77 4.37
CA ASP A 173 -5.88 -16.54 3.95
C ASP A 173 -6.69 -16.06 5.16
N PHE A 174 -7.20 -14.83 5.11
CA PHE A 174 -7.91 -14.23 6.24
C PHE A 174 -9.28 -14.85 6.50
N ASN A 175 -9.92 -15.42 5.47
CA ASN A 175 -11.20 -16.11 5.64
C ASN A 175 -11.00 -17.46 6.33
N LYS A 176 -9.92 -18.17 6.01
CA LYS A 176 -9.58 -19.47 6.60
C LYS A 176 -8.76 -19.35 7.89
N ARG A 177 -8.16 -18.19 8.15
CA ARG A 177 -7.24 -17.92 9.27
C ARG A 177 -6.11 -18.94 9.37
N SER A 178 -5.54 -19.28 8.22
CA SER A 178 -4.54 -20.34 8.12
C SER A 178 -3.48 -19.98 7.09
N TRP A 179 -2.25 -20.38 7.39
CA TRP A 179 -1.15 -20.35 6.45
C TRP A 179 -1.18 -21.55 5.51
N ARG A 180 -0.70 -21.32 4.29
CA ARG A 180 -0.34 -22.38 3.35
C ARG A 180 0.86 -21.97 2.51
N THR A 181 1.61 -22.96 2.05
CA THR A 181 2.81 -22.74 1.25
C THR A 181 2.46 -22.42 -0.20
N CYS A 182 3.28 -21.60 -0.84
CA CYS A 182 3.27 -21.30 -2.26
C CYS A 182 4.70 -21.46 -2.81
N GLU A 183 4.82 -21.89 -4.06
CA GLU A 183 6.12 -22.04 -4.72
C GLU A 183 6.64 -20.67 -5.15
N ALA A 184 7.80 -20.27 -4.62
CA ALA A 184 8.50 -19.07 -5.05
C ALA A 184 9.55 -19.43 -6.12
N PRO A 185 9.74 -18.59 -7.15
CA PRO A 185 10.77 -18.81 -8.15
C PRO A 185 12.16 -18.65 -7.51
N PRO A 186 13.19 -19.36 -8.01
CA PRO A 186 14.55 -19.13 -7.57
C PRO A 186 15.01 -17.73 -7.99
N LEU A 187 15.84 -17.10 -7.16
CA LEU A 187 16.46 -15.81 -7.47
C LEU A 187 17.96 -15.95 -7.70
N PRO A 188 18.57 -15.00 -8.44
CA PRO A 188 20.02 -14.91 -8.51
C PRO A 188 20.67 -14.77 -7.12
N TYR A 189 21.95 -15.14 -7.02
CA TYR A 189 22.70 -15.04 -5.77
C TYR A 189 22.61 -13.65 -5.12
N CYS A 190 22.50 -13.64 -3.79
CA CYS A 190 22.36 -12.43 -2.96
C CYS A 190 21.20 -11.51 -3.36
N THR A 191 20.23 -12.01 -4.14
CA THR A 191 19.07 -11.22 -4.59
C THR A 191 17.84 -11.62 -3.79
N GLY A 192 17.10 -10.63 -3.32
CA GLY A 192 15.86 -10.83 -2.57
C GLY A 192 14.90 -9.65 -2.76
N PRO A 193 13.61 -9.85 -2.47
CA PRO A 193 12.64 -8.76 -2.44
C PRO A 193 12.97 -7.78 -1.30
N CYS A 194 12.69 -6.50 -1.53
CA CYS A 194 12.75 -5.46 -0.52
C CYS A 194 11.58 -5.59 0.47
N HIS A 195 11.70 -4.95 1.63
CA HIS A 195 10.62 -4.85 2.60
C HIS A 195 9.40 -4.09 2.07
N ASP A 196 9.63 -3.02 1.30
CA ASP A 196 8.56 -2.21 0.74
C ASP A 196 7.83 -2.97 -0.37
N PHE A 197 6.50 -2.94 -0.31
CA PHE A 197 5.62 -3.55 -1.31
C PHE A 197 4.55 -2.59 -1.77
N VAL A 198 4.03 -2.82 -2.98
CA VAL A 198 2.85 -2.11 -3.51
C VAL A 198 1.83 -3.11 -4.03
N PHE A 199 0.60 -2.99 -3.52
CA PHE A 199 -0.55 -3.68 -4.08
C PHE A 199 -1.15 -2.83 -5.22
N ALA A 200 -1.02 -3.32 -6.46
CA ALA A 200 -1.56 -2.65 -7.64
C ALA A 200 -1.86 -3.66 -8.74
N SER A 201 -2.85 -3.37 -9.58
CA SER A 201 -3.25 -4.23 -10.69
C SER A 201 -3.58 -5.68 -10.28
N GLY A 202 -4.11 -5.87 -9.06
CA GLY A 202 -4.45 -7.19 -8.53
C GLY A 202 -3.25 -8.03 -8.04
N ALA A 203 -2.05 -7.45 -8.04
CA ALA A 203 -0.83 -8.14 -7.65
C ALA A 203 -0.05 -7.38 -6.56
N LEU A 204 0.70 -8.13 -5.76
CA LEU A 204 1.70 -7.58 -4.84
C LEU A 204 3.04 -7.47 -5.55
N ASN A 205 3.71 -6.33 -5.41
CA ASN A 205 4.94 -6.03 -6.13
C ASN A 205 6.05 -5.60 -5.17
N TRP A 206 7.23 -6.20 -5.31
CA TRP A 206 8.43 -5.90 -4.53
C TRP A 206 9.59 -5.59 -5.47
N PHE A 207 10.39 -4.58 -5.16
CA PHE A 207 11.69 -4.43 -5.82
C PHE A 207 12.62 -5.57 -5.44
N LEU A 208 13.40 -6.06 -6.39
CA LEU A 208 14.50 -6.97 -6.10
C LEU A 208 15.77 -6.15 -5.86
N LYS A 209 16.49 -6.43 -4.78
CA LYS A 209 17.82 -5.87 -4.50
C LYS A 209 18.85 -6.98 -4.40
N THR A 210 20.07 -6.69 -4.82
CA THR A 210 21.23 -7.56 -4.65
C THR A 210 22.19 -7.01 -3.61
N ASN A 211 22.58 -7.84 -2.65
CA ASN A 211 23.48 -7.46 -1.56
C ASN A 211 24.97 -7.59 -1.93
N SER A 212 25.31 -8.00 -3.15
CA SER A 212 26.72 -8.16 -3.55
C SER A 212 27.31 -6.91 -4.20
N LEU A 213 28.43 -6.42 -3.64
CA LEU A 213 29.23 -5.32 -4.19
C LEU A 213 29.82 -5.63 -5.58
N SER A 214 30.07 -6.91 -5.90
CA SER A 214 30.57 -7.34 -7.21
C SER A 214 29.48 -7.45 -8.28
N PHE A 215 28.21 -7.55 -7.86
CA PHE A 215 27.05 -7.65 -8.74
C PHE A 215 26.13 -6.43 -8.58
N ARG A 216 26.68 -5.22 -8.38
CA ARG A 216 25.91 -3.95 -8.44
C ARG A 216 25.05 -3.79 -9.71
N ARG A 217 25.24 -4.65 -10.72
CA ARG A 217 24.28 -4.87 -11.81
C ARG A 217 23.03 -5.54 -11.25
N LEU A 218 22.14 -4.69 -10.76
CA LEU A 218 20.82 -4.99 -10.24
C LEU A 218 20.09 -6.04 -11.08
N ALA A 219 19.36 -6.93 -10.40
CA ALA A 219 18.18 -7.51 -11.02
C ALA A 219 17.24 -6.33 -11.35
N ARG A 220 17.22 -5.89 -12.62
CA ARG A 220 16.31 -4.85 -13.14
C ARG A 220 14.90 -5.39 -13.27
N ALA A 221 14.41 -6.02 -12.22
CA ALA A 221 13.10 -6.62 -12.18
C ALA A 221 12.46 -6.41 -10.81
N MET A 222 11.14 -6.38 -10.82
CA MET A 222 10.33 -6.54 -9.63
C MET A 222 9.83 -7.97 -9.57
N LEU A 223 9.70 -8.48 -8.36
CA LEU A 223 8.91 -9.67 -8.10
C LEU A 223 7.45 -9.25 -7.98
N SER A 224 6.57 -9.89 -8.74
CA SER A 224 5.13 -9.65 -8.70
C SER A 224 4.40 -10.96 -8.38
N PHE A 225 3.42 -10.90 -7.51
CA PHE A 225 2.58 -12.03 -7.13
C PHE A 225 1.11 -11.72 -7.42
N ASP A 226 0.53 -12.42 -8.39
CA ASP A 226 -0.88 -12.29 -8.76
C ASP A 226 -1.75 -12.94 -7.67
N LEU A 227 -2.63 -12.20 -7.01
CA LEU A 227 -3.42 -12.74 -5.91
C LEU A 227 -4.54 -13.69 -6.34
N VAL A 228 -4.97 -13.61 -7.60
CA VAL A 228 -6.05 -14.44 -8.15
C VAL A 228 -5.48 -15.77 -8.62
N LYS A 229 -4.40 -15.72 -9.40
CA LYS A 229 -3.70 -16.92 -9.90
C LYS A 229 -2.80 -17.56 -8.86
N GLU A 230 -2.35 -16.76 -7.90
CA GLU A 230 -1.38 -17.15 -6.87
C GLU A 230 -0.05 -17.61 -7.46
N GLU A 231 0.38 -16.87 -8.48
CA GLU A 231 1.59 -17.15 -9.24
C GLU A 231 2.54 -15.96 -9.17
N PHE A 232 3.83 -16.29 -9.02
CA PHE A 232 4.90 -15.30 -9.13
C PHE A 232 5.27 -15.06 -10.59
N SER A 233 5.64 -13.82 -10.87
CA SER A 233 6.23 -13.42 -12.13
C SER A 233 7.22 -12.28 -11.93
N PHE A 234 8.03 -12.03 -12.94
CA PHE A 234 8.96 -10.91 -12.95
C PHE A 234 8.42 -9.79 -13.85
N ILE A 235 8.55 -8.55 -13.38
CA ILE A 235 8.25 -7.36 -14.16
C ILE A 235 9.56 -6.63 -14.43
N PRO A 236 10.02 -6.51 -15.69
CA PRO A 236 11.22 -5.76 -16.01
C PRO A 236 11.02 -4.27 -15.71
N ILE A 237 12.09 -3.62 -15.26
CA ILE A 237 12.17 -2.17 -15.12
C ILE A 237 12.46 -1.56 -16.50
N PRO A 238 11.86 -0.40 -16.86
CA PRO A 238 12.11 0.24 -18.17
C PRO A 238 13.59 0.50 -18.43
N ASP A 239 14.00 0.39 -19.70
CA ASP A 239 15.38 0.61 -20.12
C ASP A 239 15.85 2.06 -19.94
N ASP A 240 14.92 3.03 -19.97
CA ASP A 240 15.16 4.45 -19.76
C ASP A 240 15.82 4.79 -18.40
N PHE A 241 15.80 3.87 -17.44
CA PHE A 241 16.50 4.02 -16.18
C PHE A 241 18.00 3.76 -16.39
N SER A 242 18.85 4.69 -15.94
CA SER A 242 20.30 4.65 -16.18
C SER A 242 20.94 3.35 -15.65
N GLU A 243 21.93 2.82 -16.38
CA GLU A 243 22.68 1.62 -15.97
C GLU A 243 23.57 1.86 -14.74
N TRP A 244 23.80 3.12 -14.37
CA TRP A 244 24.79 3.56 -13.39
C TRP A 244 24.14 3.88 -12.04
N GLY A 245 23.52 2.88 -11.41
CA GLY A 245 23.23 2.90 -9.96
C GLY A 245 22.11 3.83 -9.47
N ASP A 246 21.53 4.68 -10.32
CA ASP A 246 20.51 5.66 -9.92
C ASP A 246 19.16 5.02 -9.55
N PHE A 247 18.88 3.82 -10.08
CA PHE A 247 17.61 3.13 -9.81
C PHE A 247 17.37 2.93 -8.31
N ASN A 248 18.39 2.57 -7.53
CA ASN A 248 18.23 2.20 -6.12
C ASN A 248 18.10 3.39 -5.16
N VAL A 249 18.53 4.58 -5.56
CA VAL A 249 18.66 5.74 -4.65
C VAL A 249 17.56 6.78 -4.89
N GLY A 250 16.82 6.69 -6.00
CA GLY A 250 15.78 7.65 -6.35
C GLY A 250 14.55 7.06 -7.05
N THR A 251 14.31 5.74 -6.94
CA THR A 251 13.11 5.11 -7.52
C THR A 251 12.26 4.46 -6.45
N GLN A 252 10.95 4.73 -6.51
CA GLN A 252 9.94 4.16 -5.62
C GLN A 252 8.82 3.53 -6.44
N MET A 253 8.17 2.52 -5.86
CA MET A 253 6.90 2.01 -6.39
C MET A 253 5.74 2.78 -5.76
N GLN A 254 4.68 2.98 -6.52
CA GLN A 254 3.44 3.56 -6.02
C GLN A 254 2.23 2.97 -6.72
N GLU A 255 1.08 2.90 -6.04
CA GLU A 255 -0.21 2.69 -6.70
C GLU A 255 -0.70 4.01 -7.30
N LEU A 256 -1.03 3.99 -8.60
CA LEU A 256 -1.55 5.17 -9.29
C LEU A 256 -2.76 4.81 -10.16
N GLY A 257 -3.96 4.97 -9.59
CA GLY A 257 -5.21 4.78 -10.32
C GLY A 257 -5.46 3.32 -10.72
N GLY A 258 -5.15 2.39 -9.84
CA GLY A 258 -5.23 0.93 -9.98
C GLY A 258 -4.02 0.31 -10.66
N SER A 259 -3.10 1.12 -11.19
CA SER A 259 -1.92 0.66 -11.93
C SER A 259 -0.66 0.77 -11.09
N LEU A 260 0.27 -0.16 -11.29
CA LEU A 260 1.61 -0.06 -10.72
C LEU A 260 2.37 1.09 -11.38
N ALA A 261 3.00 1.94 -10.56
CA ALA A 261 3.79 3.06 -11.02
C ALA A 261 5.21 3.03 -10.45
N LEU A 262 6.16 3.57 -11.22
CA LEU A 262 7.52 3.88 -10.78
C LEU A 262 7.68 5.39 -10.74
N VAL A 263 8.11 5.89 -9.60
CA VAL A 263 8.39 7.30 -9.37
C VAL A 263 9.90 7.43 -9.35
N HIS A 264 10.47 7.98 -10.41
CA HIS A 264 11.90 8.04 -10.63
C HIS A 264 12.37 9.48 -10.60
N ARG A 265 13.44 9.72 -9.85
CA ARG A 265 14.13 11.00 -9.84
C ARG A 265 15.52 10.83 -10.47
N PRO A 266 15.66 11.03 -11.78
CA PRO A 266 16.95 10.88 -12.45
C PRO A 266 17.93 12.01 -12.06
N ASP A 267 17.42 13.19 -11.70
CA ASP A 267 18.22 14.32 -11.26
C ASP A 267 17.45 15.24 -10.29
N ASN A 268 18.04 16.38 -9.93
CA ASN A 268 17.45 17.34 -9.00
C ASN A 268 16.43 18.31 -9.61
N THR A 269 16.10 18.16 -10.89
CA THR A 269 15.26 19.08 -11.65
C THR A 269 13.90 18.50 -11.99
N HIS A 270 13.76 17.18 -12.04
CA HIS A 270 12.50 16.55 -12.38
C HIS A 270 12.25 15.19 -11.73
N ILE A 271 10.96 14.85 -11.62
CA ILE A 271 10.47 13.52 -11.27
C ILE A 271 9.73 12.96 -12.49
N ASP A 272 10.14 11.79 -12.95
CA ASP A 272 9.44 11.02 -13.98
C ASP A 272 8.54 9.97 -13.32
N VAL A 273 7.26 9.98 -13.67
CA VAL A 273 6.27 9.00 -13.21
C VAL A 273 5.93 8.07 -14.36
N TRP A 274 6.35 6.82 -14.25
CA TRP A 274 6.06 5.75 -15.20
C TRP A 274 4.93 4.89 -14.67
N VAL A 275 4.00 4.50 -15.54
CA VAL A 275 2.89 3.61 -15.18
C VAL A 275 2.96 2.38 -16.07
N LEU A 276 2.73 1.22 -15.47
CA LEU A 276 2.59 -0.04 -16.17
C LEU A 276 1.22 -0.07 -16.86
N ARG A 277 1.20 0.37 -18.12
CA ARG A 277 -0.05 0.55 -18.89
C ARG A 277 -0.69 -0.79 -19.23
N ASP A 278 0.12 -1.75 -19.64
CA ASP A 278 -0.33 -3.11 -19.91
C ASP A 278 0.41 -4.05 -18.97
N TYR A 279 -0.31 -4.50 -17.94
CA TYR A 279 0.23 -5.45 -16.98
C TYR A 279 0.68 -6.72 -17.72
N MET A 280 -0.14 -7.32 -18.58
CA MET A 280 0.15 -8.60 -19.22
C MET A 280 1.35 -8.53 -20.17
N ARG A 281 1.47 -7.45 -20.94
CA ARG A 281 2.60 -7.23 -21.87
C ARG A 281 3.85 -6.65 -21.20
N ARG A 282 3.76 -6.29 -19.92
CA ARG A 282 4.83 -5.64 -19.17
C ARG A 282 5.27 -4.30 -19.80
N GLU A 283 4.32 -3.57 -20.39
CA GLU A 283 4.60 -2.33 -21.10
C GLU A 283 4.49 -1.10 -20.18
N TRP A 284 5.60 -0.40 -20.04
CA TRP A 284 5.67 0.85 -19.30
C TRP A 284 5.49 2.06 -20.20
N THR A 285 4.91 3.12 -19.65
CA THR A 285 4.82 4.42 -20.31
C THR A 285 5.09 5.52 -19.31
N ARG A 286 5.88 6.52 -19.69
CA ARG A 286 6.03 7.72 -18.87
C ARG A 286 4.74 8.54 -18.95
N LYS A 287 4.01 8.57 -17.83
CA LYS A 287 2.73 9.29 -17.72
C LYS A 287 2.94 10.76 -17.41
N TYR A 288 3.86 11.07 -16.50
CA TYR A 288 4.14 12.45 -16.08
C TYR A 288 5.64 12.72 -16.03
N ARG A 289 6.02 13.98 -16.28
CA ARG A 289 7.34 14.55 -16.01
C ARG A 289 7.14 15.85 -15.25
N ILE A 290 7.41 15.82 -13.95
CA ILE A 290 7.16 16.90 -13.01
C ILE A 290 8.45 17.69 -12.86
N ARG A 291 8.46 18.97 -13.25
CA ARG A 291 9.60 19.84 -12.99
C ARG A 291 9.56 20.30 -11.53
N LEU A 292 10.65 20.08 -10.82
CA LEU A 292 10.83 20.53 -9.46
C LEU A 292 11.26 22.01 -9.46
N PRO A 293 10.58 22.88 -8.70
CA PRO A 293 11.03 24.25 -8.54
C PRO A 293 12.36 24.35 -7.79
N GLN A 294 13.15 25.38 -8.10
CA GLN A 294 14.48 25.61 -7.52
C GLN A 294 14.48 25.83 -6.00
N TRP A 295 13.34 26.23 -5.42
CA TRP A 295 13.20 26.41 -3.97
C TRP A 295 12.99 25.09 -3.21
N LEU A 296 12.73 23.98 -3.91
CA LEU A 296 12.69 22.67 -3.26
C LEU A 296 14.12 22.17 -2.99
N PRO A 297 14.39 21.61 -1.79
CA PRO A 297 15.70 21.07 -1.47
C PRO A 297 16.14 19.99 -2.46
N HIS A 298 17.44 19.91 -2.73
CA HIS A 298 18.02 18.95 -3.66
C HIS A 298 18.31 17.57 -3.05
N ASP A 299 17.68 17.24 -1.92
CA ASP A 299 17.91 15.97 -1.24
C ASP A 299 17.11 14.83 -1.89
N SER A 300 17.85 13.87 -2.45
CA SER A 300 17.34 12.74 -3.25
C SER A 300 16.51 11.74 -2.43
N GLY A 301 16.67 11.72 -1.09
CA GLY A 301 15.92 10.81 -0.21
C GLY A 301 14.57 11.34 0.27
N SER A 302 14.26 12.61 -0.02
CA SER A 302 13.26 13.35 0.74
C SER A 302 12.03 13.76 -0.07
N HIS A 303 11.87 13.25 -1.29
CA HIS A 303 10.75 13.59 -2.17
C HIS A 303 10.08 12.32 -2.66
N TYR A 304 8.80 12.15 -2.36
CA TYR A 304 8.04 11.01 -2.86
C TYR A 304 6.64 11.38 -3.30
N LEU A 305 6.21 10.76 -4.40
CA LEU A 305 4.82 10.82 -4.83
C LEU A 305 4.02 9.92 -3.90
N VAL A 306 3.14 10.53 -3.11
CA VAL A 306 2.29 9.79 -2.18
C VAL A 306 1.13 9.14 -2.94
N GLY A 307 0.60 9.79 -3.97
CA GLY A 307 -0.45 9.21 -4.80
C GLY A 307 -1.16 10.21 -5.72
N ALA A 308 -2.14 9.71 -6.48
CA ALA A 308 -3.02 10.53 -7.32
C ALA A 308 -4.24 11.01 -6.53
N TYR A 309 -4.47 12.32 -6.53
CA TYR A 309 -5.68 12.92 -5.97
C TYR A 309 -6.87 12.79 -6.96
N ARG A 310 -7.56 13.89 -7.28
CA ARG A 310 -8.63 13.97 -8.27
C ARG A 310 -8.09 14.56 -9.58
N HIS A 311 -8.54 14.02 -10.72
CA HIS A 311 -8.08 14.41 -12.06
C HIS A 311 -6.55 14.24 -12.20
N ASP A 312 -5.89 15.07 -13.02
CA ASP A 312 -4.42 15.11 -13.12
C ASP A 312 -3.79 15.98 -12.02
N LYS A 313 -4.19 15.73 -10.76
CA LYS A 313 -3.54 16.31 -9.58
C LYS A 313 -2.87 15.22 -8.75
N LEU A 314 -1.66 15.50 -8.31
CA LEU A 314 -0.78 14.58 -7.60
C LEU A 314 -0.46 15.13 -6.23
N ILE A 315 -0.24 14.24 -5.26
CA ILE A 315 0.22 14.63 -3.93
C ILE A 315 1.68 14.23 -3.78
N LEU A 316 2.50 15.22 -3.49
CA LEU A 316 3.93 15.07 -3.33
C LEU A 316 4.28 15.40 -1.88
N HIS A 317 5.01 14.51 -1.23
CA HIS A 317 5.69 14.82 0.01
C HIS A 317 7.13 15.23 -0.29
N CYS A 318 7.57 16.32 0.33
CA CYS A 318 8.93 16.79 0.26
C CYS A 318 9.41 17.25 1.64
N MET A 319 10.38 16.55 2.22
CA MET A 319 10.95 16.78 3.54
C MET A 319 9.89 16.71 4.65
N ARG A 320 9.22 17.84 4.89
CA ARG A 320 8.15 18.02 5.87
C ARG A 320 6.86 18.54 5.24
N ASN A 321 6.90 18.91 3.96
CA ASN A 321 5.79 19.59 3.31
C ASN A 321 5.04 18.63 2.40
N VAL A 322 3.72 18.74 2.42
CA VAL A 322 2.84 18.07 1.47
C VAL A 322 2.33 19.11 0.49
N TYR A 323 2.52 18.83 -0.79
CA TYR A 323 2.09 19.67 -1.91
C TYR A 323 1.05 18.96 -2.76
N LEU A 324 0.02 19.70 -3.16
CA LEU A 324 -0.83 19.34 -4.27
C LEU A 324 -0.22 19.92 -5.55
N TYR A 325 0.12 19.04 -6.49
CA TYR A 325 0.65 19.40 -7.81
C TYR A 325 -0.42 19.24 -8.88
N ASP A 326 -0.79 20.35 -9.52
CA ASP A 326 -1.66 20.35 -10.69
C ASP A 326 -0.81 20.15 -11.95
N VAL A 327 -0.91 18.97 -12.56
CA VAL A 327 -0.10 18.60 -13.73
C VAL A 327 -0.43 19.49 -14.93
N ASN A 328 -1.69 19.88 -15.09
CA ASN A 328 -2.14 20.70 -16.23
C ASN A 328 -1.63 22.13 -16.12
N LYS A 329 -1.51 22.66 -14.89
CA LYS A 329 -1.01 24.02 -14.63
C LYS A 329 0.48 24.06 -14.30
N GLY A 330 1.11 22.93 -14.05
CA GLY A 330 2.49 22.84 -13.56
C GLY A 330 2.69 23.53 -12.21
N ARG A 331 1.65 23.58 -11.36
CA ARG A 331 1.62 24.41 -10.14
C ARG A 331 1.62 23.56 -8.88
N PHE A 332 2.47 23.93 -7.93
CA PHE A 332 2.49 23.40 -6.57
C PHE A 332 1.66 24.30 -5.64
N THR A 333 0.84 23.68 -4.81
CA THR A 333 0.10 24.34 -3.73
C THR A 333 0.48 23.64 -2.43
N SER A 334 1.00 24.38 -1.44
CA SER A 334 1.27 23.82 -0.11
C SER A 334 -0.06 23.48 0.56
N CYS A 335 -0.17 22.27 1.09
CA CYS A 335 -1.37 21.79 1.78
C CYS A 335 -1.14 21.60 3.28
N TRP A 336 0.10 21.26 3.65
CA TRP A 336 0.44 20.95 5.03
C TRP A 336 1.96 20.93 5.23
N THR A 337 2.37 21.18 6.48
CA THR A 337 3.76 21.09 6.93
C THR A 337 3.80 20.31 8.24
N GLU A 338 4.63 19.27 8.29
CA GLU A 338 4.92 18.45 9.46
C GLU A 338 5.60 19.28 10.55
N ALA A 339 5.11 19.11 11.77
CA ALA A 339 5.74 19.70 12.95
C ALA A 339 7.10 19.02 13.24
N ASP A 340 7.18 17.70 13.11
CA ASP A 340 8.38 16.88 13.38
C ASP A 340 8.76 16.00 12.18
N PRO A 341 10.04 15.70 11.94
CA PRO A 341 10.49 14.90 10.79
C PRO A 341 10.60 13.41 11.18
N CYS A 342 9.48 12.68 11.26
CA CYS A 342 9.54 11.27 11.65
C CYS A 342 8.41 10.40 11.08
N TYR A 343 7.83 10.70 9.91
CA TYR A 343 6.53 10.13 9.56
C TYR A 343 6.48 9.45 8.19
N ALA A 344 5.75 8.34 8.13
CA ALA A 344 5.45 7.65 6.90
C ALA A 344 4.05 8.07 6.45
N LEU A 345 3.97 8.72 5.29
CA LEU A 345 2.72 9.14 4.67
C LEU A 345 2.28 8.11 3.66
N PHE A 346 1.09 7.56 3.88
CA PHE A 346 0.52 6.58 2.97
C PHE A 346 -0.68 7.16 2.25
N TRP A 347 -0.81 6.71 1.01
CA TRP A 347 -2.08 6.75 0.35
C TRP A 347 -3.06 5.83 1.07
N TYR A 348 -4.19 6.38 1.50
CA TYR A 348 -5.17 5.63 2.27
C TYR A 348 -6.56 5.79 1.68
N GLU A 349 -7.22 4.65 1.51
CA GLU A 349 -8.61 4.57 1.13
C GLU A 349 -9.42 4.51 2.43
N PRO A 350 -10.04 5.62 2.84
CA PRO A 350 -10.75 5.66 4.09
C PRO A 350 -11.94 4.70 4.04
N LEU A 351 -12.21 4.08 5.19
CA LEU A 351 -13.45 3.38 5.54
C LEU A 351 -13.51 1.91 5.10
N SER A 352 -12.71 1.06 5.73
CA SER A 352 -12.97 -0.38 5.73
C SER A 352 -14.03 -0.72 6.77
N LEU A 353 -15.19 -1.22 6.31
CA LEU A 353 -16.23 -1.80 7.19
C LEU A 353 -15.97 -3.28 7.53
N VAL A 354 -14.80 -3.79 7.15
CA VAL A 354 -14.41 -5.18 7.38
C VAL A 354 -13.98 -5.33 8.84
N SER A 355 -14.69 -6.18 9.58
CA SER A 355 -14.27 -6.53 10.93
C SER A 355 -13.08 -7.49 10.88
N LEU A 356 -12.05 -7.23 11.68
CA LEU A 356 -10.90 -8.11 11.84
C LEU A 356 -11.17 -9.23 12.85
N LYS A 357 -12.14 -9.02 13.75
CA LYS A 357 -12.51 -9.95 14.82
C LYS A 357 -13.83 -10.63 14.45
N TYR A 358 -13.78 -11.80 13.82
CA TYR A 358 -14.95 -12.69 13.76
C TYR A 358 -14.82 -13.88 14.72
N GLY A 359 -15.86 -14.00 15.54
CA GLY A 359 -16.00 -14.94 16.66
C GLY A 359 -16.81 -14.37 17.83
N ASP A 360 -17.99 -13.80 17.57
CA ASP A 360 -19.14 -13.81 18.51
C ASP A 360 -20.42 -13.47 17.71
N ALA A 361 -20.75 -14.36 16.79
CA ALA A 361 -22.14 -14.55 16.38
C ALA A 361 -22.75 -15.64 17.27
N THR A 362 -22.69 -15.45 18.59
CA THR A 362 -23.70 -16.01 19.48
C THR A 362 -24.72 -14.91 19.68
N GLY A 363 -25.96 -15.21 19.27
CA GLY A 363 -27.00 -14.20 19.10
C GLY A 363 -27.34 -13.46 20.38
N LEU A 364 -27.82 -12.23 20.20
CA LEU A 364 -28.91 -11.63 20.94
C LEU A 364 -29.66 -10.67 20.01
#